data_AF-A0A511R4I9-F1
#
_entry.id   AF-A0A511R4I9-F1
#
_cell.length_a   1.000
_cell.length_b   1.000
_cell.length_c   1.000
_cell.angle_alpha   90.00
_cell.angle_beta   90.00
_cell.angle_gamma   90.00
#
_symmetry.space_group_name_H-M   'P 1'
#
loop_
_entity.id
_entity.type
_entity.pdbx_description
1 polymer ?
#
loop_
_entity_poly.entity_id
_entity_poly.type
_entity_poly.pdbx_seq_one_letter_code
_entity_poly.pdbx_strand_id
1 'polypeptide(L)'
;MQAEQSHSPTPPPEPAHLSLEELEQRYRSCKDAKEKIRWQVIWLYAQQTREHRPSTLAVSQATGFSQNWVYKLIRRYNAEGPQGLIDKHRHNPGGIPKE
;
A
#
# COMPACT_ATOMS: atom_id res chain seq x y z
N MET A 1 -15.59 -8.88 -28.17
CA MET A 1 -15.22 -7.55 -27.64
C MET A 1 -14.89 -7.70 -26.16
N GLN A 2 -13.65 -8.05 -25.83
CA GLN A 2 -13.08 -7.85 -24.50
C GLN A 2 -11.68 -7.31 -24.77
N ALA A 3 -11.46 -6.06 -24.38
CA ALA A 3 -10.27 -5.31 -24.73
C ALA A 3 -9.03 -5.99 -24.13
N GLU A 4 -8.06 -6.24 -25.01
CA GLU A 4 -6.65 -6.42 -24.68
C GLU A 4 -6.22 -5.32 -23.71
N GLN A 5 -6.08 -5.67 -22.43
CA GLN A 5 -5.28 -4.88 -21.51
C GLN A 5 -3.84 -5.35 -21.68
N SER A 6 -3.22 -4.84 -22.74
CA SER A 6 -1.79 -4.87 -22.94
C SER A 6 -1.15 -3.97 -21.87
N HIS A 7 -0.71 -4.56 -20.75
CA HIS A 7 0.14 -3.90 -19.77
C HIS A 7 1.32 -4.83 -19.45
N SER A 8 2.36 -4.77 -20.29
CA SER A 8 3.70 -5.10 -19.81
C SER A 8 4.24 -3.86 -19.12
N PRO A 9 4.66 -4.00 -17.86
CA PRO A 9 6.06 -3.73 -17.59
C PRO A 9 6.65 -4.73 -16.60
N THR A 10 7.79 -5.28 -16.97
CA THR A 10 8.65 -6.16 -16.17
C THR A 10 8.78 -5.65 -14.72
N PRO A 11 8.45 -6.46 -13.70
CA PRO A 11 8.66 -6.09 -12.31
C PRO A 11 10.14 -6.23 -11.93
N PRO A 12 10.76 -5.24 -11.24
CA PRO A 12 12.02 -5.49 -10.54
C PRO A 12 11.80 -6.47 -9.37
N PRO A 13 12.81 -7.27 -9.00
CA PRO A 13 12.66 -8.32 -7.99
C PRO A 13 12.52 -7.74 -6.56
N GLU A 14 11.34 -7.98 -5.96
CA GLU A 14 11.03 -8.22 -4.53
C GLU A 14 10.99 -7.03 -3.52
N PRO A 15 10.13 -7.04 -2.47
CA PRO A 15 8.79 -7.60 -2.32
C PRO A 15 7.78 -6.45 -2.08
N ALA A 16 7.46 -5.69 -3.13
CA ALA A 16 6.23 -4.89 -3.11
C ALA A 16 5.09 -5.87 -3.36
N HIS A 17 4.40 -6.30 -2.30
CA HIS A 17 3.35 -7.32 -2.33
C HIS A 17 2.23 -7.11 -3.36
N LEU A 18 2.11 -5.89 -3.91
CA LEU A 18 1.13 -5.51 -4.92
C LEU A 18 1.78 -4.58 -5.94
N SER A 19 1.33 -4.70 -7.18
CA SER A 19 1.67 -3.80 -8.28
C SER A 19 1.04 -2.42 -8.08
N LEU A 20 1.55 -1.40 -8.79
CA LEU A 20 0.99 -0.04 -8.74
C LEU A 20 -0.49 0.02 -9.09
N GLU A 21 -0.90 -0.74 -10.11
CA GLU A 21 -2.28 -0.82 -10.58
C GLU A 21 -3.19 -1.47 -9.52
N GLU A 22 -2.71 -2.50 -8.84
CA GLU A 22 -3.45 -3.15 -7.75
C GLU A 22 -3.62 -2.22 -6.53
N LEU A 23 -2.58 -1.42 -6.22
CA LEU A 23 -2.66 -0.39 -5.19
C LEU A 23 -3.67 0.70 -5.54
N GLU A 24 -3.67 1.17 -6.79
CA GLU A 24 -4.65 2.14 -7.28
C GLU A 24 -6.08 1.56 -7.22
N GLN A 25 -6.27 0.33 -7.69
CA GLN A 25 -7.57 -0.34 -7.70
C GLN A 25 -8.11 -0.48 -6.27
N ARG A 26 -7.27 -0.85 -5.31
CA ARG A 26 -7.65 -0.93 -3.89
C ARG A 26 -7.98 0.45 -3.30
N TYR A 27 -7.18 1.47 -3.61
CA TYR A 27 -7.46 2.85 -3.23
C TYR A 27 -8.83 3.33 -3.76
N ARG A 28 -9.18 2.98 -5.00
CA ARG A 28 -10.47 3.34 -5.62
C ARG A 28 -11.65 2.52 -5.12
N SER A 29 -11.42 1.26 -4.76
CA SER A 29 -12.45 0.33 -4.25
C SER A 29 -12.72 0.51 -2.74
N CYS A 30 -11.77 1.06 -1.99
CA CYS A 30 -11.94 1.32 -0.56
C CYS A 30 -13.00 2.40 -0.30
N LYS A 31 -13.99 2.04 0.52
CA LYS A 31 -15.04 2.95 0.99
C LYS A 31 -14.70 3.63 2.31
N ASP A 32 -13.82 3.04 3.11
CA ASP A 32 -13.38 3.61 4.39
C ASP A 32 -12.29 4.67 4.16
N ALA A 33 -12.49 5.86 4.72
CA ALA A 33 -11.57 6.98 4.54
C ALA A 33 -10.18 6.70 5.13
N LYS A 34 -10.08 5.96 6.25
CA LYS A 34 -8.80 5.64 6.90
C LYS A 34 -8.04 4.60 6.09
N GLU A 35 -8.71 3.56 5.61
CA GLU A 35 -8.10 2.57 4.71
C GLU A 35 -7.65 3.22 3.40
N LYS A 36 -8.48 4.09 2.82
CA LYS A 36 -8.15 4.81 1.59
C LYS A 36 -6.87 5.64 1.73
N ILE A 37 -6.69 6.35 2.84
CA ILE A 37 -5.46 7.08 3.16
C ILE A 37 -4.23 6.15 3.20
N ARG A 38 -4.36 4.97 3.81
CA ARG A 38 -3.27 3.98 3.89
C ARG A 38 -2.86 3.50 2.49
N TRP A 39 -3.84 3.17 1.65
CA TRP A 39 -3.61 2.76 0.26
C TRP A 39 -2.97 3.88 -0.57
N GLN A 40 -3.44 5.11 -0.42
CA GLN A 40 -2.89 6.28 -1.12
C GLN A 40 -1.40 6.49 -0.80
N VAL A 41 -1.02 6.38 0.47
CA VAL A 41 0.37 6.59 0.93
C VAL A 41 1.31 5.52 0.37
N ILE A 42 0.89 4.26 0.38
CA ILE A 42 1.66 3.14 -0.20
C ILE A 42 1.76 3.26 -1.71
N TRP A 43 0.69 3.66 -2.38
CA TRP A 43 0.67 3.91 -3.82
C TRP A 43 1.63 5.04 -4.23
N LEU A 44 1.63 6.17 -3.51
CA LEU A 44 2.57 7.27 -3.74
C LEU A 44 4.03 6.85 -3.49
N TYR A 45 4.27 6.04 -2.46
CA TYR A 45 5.59 5.48 -2.16
C TYR A 45 6.08 4.46 -3.21
N ALA A 46 5.18 3.65 -3.75
CA ALA A 46 5.53 2.71 -4.81
C ALA A 46 5.81 3.42 -6.14
N GLN A 47 5.09 4.51 -6.45
CA GLN A 47 5.28 5.28 -7.69
C GLN A 47 6.66 5.92 -7.75
N GLN A 48 7.08 6.58 -6.65
CA GLN A 48 8.41 7.20 -6.58
C GLN A 48 9.53 6.19 -6.76
N THR A 49 9.37 4.90 -6.39
CA THR A 49 10.42 3.89 -6.54
C THR A 49 10.71 3.55 -8.01
N ARG A 50 9.75 3.77 -8.92
CA ARG A 50 9.96 3.56 -10.36
C ARG A 50 10.71 4.70 -11.03
N GLU A 51 10.57 5.92 -10.49
CA GLU A 51 11.10 7.13 -11.11
C GLU A 51 12.39 7.63 -10.40
N HIS A 52 12.43 7.53 -9.08
CA HIS A 52 13.48 8.10 -8.22
C HIS A 52 13.75 7.26 -6.96
N ARG A 53 14.69 7.70 -6.11
CA ARG A 53 14.91 7.06 -4.81
C ARG A 53 13.68 7.28 -3.93
N PRO A 54 13.09 6.22 -3.34
CA PRO A 54 11.95 6.40 -2.45
C PRO A 54 12.30 7.24 -1.22
N SER A 55 11.45 8.23 -0.92
CA SER A 55 11.57 9.16 0.19
C SER A 55 10.25 9.28 0.94
N THR A 56 10.27 8.83 2.20
CA THR A 56 9.13 8.99 3.13
C THR A 56 8.82 10.45 3.40
N LEU A 57 9.81 11.34 3.28
CA LEU A 57 9.64 12.78 3.41
C LEU A 57 8.79 13.34 2.25
N ALA A 58 9.09 12.93 1.01
CA ALA A 58 8.33 13.37 -0.15
C ALA A 58 6.85 12.94 -0.06
N VAL A 59 6.60 11.70 0.38
CA VAL A 59 5.22 11.22 0.62
C VAL A 59 4.53 11.99 1.74
N SER A 60 5.26 12.28 2.83
CA SER A 60 4.76 13.09 3.94
C SER A 60 4.35 14.50 3.48
N GLN A 61 5.17 15.16 2.67
CA GLN A 61 4.85 16.48 2.11
C GLN A 61 3.66 16.42 1.14
N ALA A 62 3.56 15.39 0.32
CA ALA A 62 2.46 15.23 -0.64
C ALA A 62 1.12 14.91 0.04
N THR A 63 1.13 14.23 1.19
CA THR A 63 -0.08 13.75 1.88
C THR A 63 -0.45 14.57 3.13
N GLY A 64 0.45 15.40 3.63
CA GLY A 64 0.27 16.16 4.88
C GLY A 64 0.40 15.32 6.15
N PHE A 65 0.70 14.02 6.06
CA PHE A 65 0.93 13.18 7.23
C PHE A 65 2.35 13.31 7.76
N SER A 66 2.56 13.00 9.04
CA SER A 66 3.90 12.98 9.61
C SER A 66 4.77 11.88 8.99
N GLN A 67 6.04 12.20 8.75
CA GLN A 67 7.01 11.25 8.17
C GLN A 67 7.11 9.95 8.98
N ASN A 68 7.02 10.03 10.32
CA ASN A 68 7.07 8.85 11.19
C ASN A 68 5.86 7.92 10.98
N TRP A 69 4.66 8.48 10.75
CA TRP A 69 3.47 7.69 10.44
C TRP A 69 3.61 7.00 9.07
N VAL A 70 4.10 7.74 8.07
CA VAL A 70 4.37 7.20 6.72
C VAL A 70 5.40 6.05 6.78
N TYR A 71 6.52 6.26 7.49
CA TYR A 71 7.55 5.23 7.67
C TYR A 71 7.00 3.97 8.35
N LYS A 72 6.23 4.13 9.44
CA LYS A 72 5.61 2.99 10.13
C LYS A 72 4.66 2.24 9.21
N LEU A 73 3.87 2.95 8.41
CA LEU A 73 2.93 2.34 7.47
C LEU A 73 3.65 1.52 6.40
N ILE A 74 4.69 2.09 5.78
CA ILE A 74 5.51 1.40 4.78
C ILE A 74 6.19 0.18 5.39
N ARG A 75 6.81 0.33 6.56
CA ARG A 75 7.45 -0.79 7.27
C ARG A 75 6.45 -1.91 7.55
N ARG A 76 5.23 -1.57 7.97
CA ARG A 76 4.16 -2.52 8.23
C ARG A 76 3.71 -3.23 6.95
N TYR A 77 3.53 -2.49 5.87
CA TYR A 77 3.21 -3.06 4.57
C TYR A 77 4.32 -3.98 4.06
N ASN A 78 5.59 -3.61 4.21
CA ASN A 78 6.70 -4.44 3.77
C ASN A 78 6.76 -5.76 4.60
N ALA A 79 6.44 -5.70 5.89
CA ALA A 79 6.48 -6.86 6.79
C ALA A 79 5.24 -7.78 6.69
N GLU A 80 4.03 -7.21 6.65
CA GLU A 80 2.76 -7.94 6.72
C GLU A 80 2.01 -7.97 5.37
N GLY A 81 2.48 -7.22 4.38
CA GLY A 81 1.80 -7.06 3.11
C GLY A 81 0.49 -6.29 3.19
N PRO A 82 -0.42 -6.52 2.22
CA PRO A 82 -1.74 -5.89 2.12
C PRO A 82 -2.55 -6.05 3.41
N GLN A 83 -2.41 -7.19 4.08
CA GLN A 83 -3.09 -7.54 5.33
C GLN A 83 -2.70 -6.63 6.50
N GLY A 84 -1.53 -5.99 6.46
CA GLY A 84 -1.11 -4.99 7.45
C GLY A 84 -1.76 -3.62 7.26
N LEU A 85 -2.32 -3.34 6.07
CA LEU A 85 -2.99 -2.07 5.75
C LEU A 85 -4.49 -2.11 6.02
N ILE A 86 -5.12 -3.25 5.75
CA ILE A 86 -6.52 -3.51 6.09
C ILE A 86 -6.58 -3.72 7.60
N ASP A 87 -7.47 -3.00 8.28
CA ASP A 87 -7.64 -3.19 9.71
C ASP A 87 -8.05 -4.65 9.99
N LYS A 88 -7.34 -5.37 10.88
CA LYS A 88 -7.65 -6.76 11.26
C LYS A 88 -9.05 -6.93 11.88
N HIS A 89 -9.83 -5.85 11.99
CA HIS A 89 -11.16 -5.84 12.56
C HIS A 89 -12.28 -6.41 11.66
N ARG A 90 -11.98 -6.91 10.46
CA ARG A 90 -13.00 -7.60 9.63
C ARG A 90 -12.73 -9.08 9.37
N HIS A 91 -11.55 -9.62 9.70
CA HIS A 91 -11.24 -11.04 9.50
C HIS A 91 -10.29 -11.61 10.58
N ASN A 92 -10.65 -11.46 11.85
CA ASN A 92 -10.05 -12.26 12.93
C ASN A 92 -11.05 -13.32 13.43
N PRO A 93 -11.07 -14.55 12.90
CA PRO A 93 -11.68 -15.69 13.57
C PRO A 93 -10.68 -16.41 14.49
N GLY A 94 -9.86 -15.68 15.27
CA GLY A 94 -8.83 -16.34 16.08
C GLY A 94 -7.85 -15.41 16.77
N GLY A 95 -8.35 -14.60 17.69
CA GLY A 95 -7.50 -14.23 18.82
C GLY A 95 -7.38 -15.49 19.66
N ILE A 96 -6.31 -16.24 19.50
CA ILE A 96 -5.96 -17.29 20.46
C ILE A 96 -5.53 -16.53 21.73
N PRO A 97 -6.25 -16.62 22.85
CA PRO A 97 -5.72 -16.14 24.12
C PRO A 97 -4.55 -17.05 24.48
N LYS A 98 -3.39 -16.46 24.78
CA LYS A 98 -2.28 -17.21 25.34
C LYS A 98 -2.49 -17.23 26.86
N GLU A 99 -2.71 -18.43 27.37
CA GLU A 99 -2.78 -18.79 28.80
C GLU A 99 -1.51 -18.35 29.56
#